data_AF-A0A496SRW7-F1
#
_entry.id   AF-A0A496SRW7-F1
#
_cell.length_a   1.000
_cell.length_b   1.000
_cell.length_c   1.000
_cell.angle_alpha   90.00
_cell.angle_beta   90.00
_cell.angle_gamma   90.00
#
_symmetry.space_group_name_H-M   'P 1'
#
loop_
_entity.id
_entity.type
_entity.pdbx_description
1 polymer ?
#
loop_
_entity_poly.entity_id
_entity_poly.type
_entity_poly.pdbx_seq_one_letter_code
_entity_poly.pdbx_strand_id
1 'polypeptide(L)'
;MCNHFPYSAAVVLCSLPLLLGSVRAETQPCSVAPVEDYAGWGWKSWVMKNGLITLAVVPEIGGRVMQYDLDGHPSIYVNPEEIGKRYTPSQQSGWPNYGGYKTWPAPQHRWLTSGGGWPPPPNLDFGPYSCRIVTDTPESSVVRLESPVETFSKWRCQGLKFERQLTIYRGSTRVRVEQTLTNKGSQKANWAIWDVTQSIVAHRGKADYGNFWVYFPIRADSRFGQDGYYVMSGDKEDSQWKSNIVPGVSAVQYLHHGGKIGADSDGGWICYVDRKDGYAYAKTFSFFKDQAYPDSGASVEVFTSAGLPYLEVEVLSPLVDLAPKQSYTFVENWYATRCEGPILEVNNVGVIKKRLTVQPLNDDSARIDGAYGLFYQGEVRIAFQNAEGEKIGSGKSYPVSPPVQFLLQDRCVIPRKTRLVELQLYDAFGRFVGTLDSTPNEPR
;
A
#
# COMPACT_ATOMS: atom_id res chain seq x y z
N MET A 1 -83.78 1.70 -21.52
CA MET A 1 -82.56 1.63 -22.32
C MET A 1 -81.39 2.06 -21.44
N CYS A 2 -80.49 1.10 -21.19
CA CYS A 2 -79.07 1.17 -20.82
C CYS A 2 -78.54 2.28 -19.87
N ASN A 3 -78.34 1.87 -18.62
CA ASN A 3 -77.06 1.77 -17.89
C ASN A 3 -75.95 2.81 -18.13
N HIS A 4 -75.53 3.46 -17.05
CA HIS A 4 -74.15 3.88 -16.81
C HIS A 4 -73.64 3.25 -15.51
N PHE A 5 -72.62 2.40 -15.63
CA PHE A 5 -71.82 1.85 -14.54
C PHE A 5 -70.57 2.73 -14.33
N PRO A 6 -70.11 2.97 -13.09
CA PRO A 6 -68.74 3.37 -12.82
C PRO A 6 -67.87 2.12 -12.60
N TYR A 7 -66.73 2.07 -13.28
CA TYR A 7 -65.69 1.05 -13.07
C TYR A 7 -64.89 1.38 -11.79
N SER A 8 -64.95 0.49 -10.80
CA SER A 8 -63.99 0.43 -9.70
C SER A 8 -62.81 -0.45 -10.11
N ALA A 9 -61.61 0.12 -10.18
CA ALA A 9 -60.37 -0.64 -10.33
C ALA A 9 -59.87 -1.09 -8.96
N ALA A 10 -59.96 -2.39 -8.67
CA ALA A 10 -59.34 -3.01 -7.51
C ALA A 10 -57.84 -3.20 -7.77
N VAL A 11 -56.99 -2.50 -7.00
CA VAL A 11 -55.54 -2.74 -6.98
C VAL A 11 -55.28 -3.94 -6.06
N VAL A 12 -54.95 -5.09 -6.65
CA VAL A 12 -54.43 -6.25 -5.92
C VAL A 12 -52.95 -6.00 -5.64
N LEU A 13 -52.63 -5.63 -4.41
CA LEU A 13 -51.25 -5.59 -3.91
C LEU A 13 -50.77 -7.03 -3.69
N CYS A 14 -50.14 -7.61 -4.72
CA CYS A 14 -49.32 -8.82 -4.57
C CYS A 14 -48.06 -8.47 -3.77
N SER A 15 -48.06 -8.75 -2.46
CA SER A 15 -46.87 -8.75 -1.64
C SER A 15 -46.00 -9.97 -2.01
N LEU A 16 -45.05 -9.79 -2.93
CA LEU A 16 -43.96 -10.75 -3.12
C LEU A 16 -43.00 -10.65 -1.93
N PRO A 17 -42.67 -11.75 -1.23
CA PRO A 17 -41.59 -11.75 -0.26
C PRO A 17 -40.27 -11.51 -1.00
N LEU A 18 -39.59 -10.39 -0.69
CA LEU A 18 -38.18 -10.21 -1.03
C LEU A 18 -37.39 -11.29 -0.27
N LEU A 19 -37.10 -12.40 -0.95
CA LEU A 19 -36.02 -13.28 -0.59
C LEU A 19 -34.73 -12.46 -0.67
N LEU A 20 -34.28 -11.94 0.47
CA LEU A 20 -32.92 -11.45 0.67
C LEU A 20 -31.97 -12.65 0.57
N GLY A 21 -31.79 -13.16 -0.66
CA GLY A 21 -30.66 -14.00 -0.99
C GLY A 21 -29.40 -13.17 -0.76
N SER A 22 -28.44 -13.71 -0.02
CA SER A 22 -27.12 -13.14 0.12
C SER A 22 -26.48 -13.04 -1.27
N VAL A 23 -26.57 -11.85 -1.88
CA VAL A 23 -25.78 -11.54 -3.08
C VAL A 23 -24.33 -11.50 -2.63
N ARG A 24 -23.64 -12.65 -2.71
CA ARG A 24 -22.18 -12.67 -2.59
C ARG A 24 -21.66 -11.79 -3.72
N ALA A 25 -20.93 -10.74 -3.39
CA ALA A 25 -20.24 -9.94 -4.39
C ALA A 25 -19.36 -10.87 -5.23
N GLU A 26 -19.62 -10.97 -6.53
CA GLU A 26 -18.82 -11.80 -7.42
C GLU A 26 -17.43 -11.19 -7.55
N THR A 27 -16.41 -11.92 -7.10
CA THR A 27 -15.02 -11.51 -7.30
C THR A 27 -14.62 -11.78 -8.75
N GLN A 28 -13.97 -10.82 -9.40
CA GLN A 28 -13.48 -11.01 -10.77
C GLN A 28 -12.15 -11.79 -10.78
N PRO A 29 -11.91 -12.64 -11.79
CA PRO A 29 -10.65 -13.36 -11.92
C PRO A 29 -9.47 -12.41 -12.12
N CYS A 30 -8.29 -12.84 -11.69
CA CYS A 30 -7.05 -12.20 -12.08
C CYS A 30 -6.78 -12.40 -13.58
N SER A 31 -6.06 -11.45 -14.17
CA SER A 31 -5.58 -11.50 -15.54
C SER A 31 -4.30 -10.68 -15.67
N VAL A 32 -3.43 -11.06 -16.60
CA VAL A 32 -2.32 -10.24 -17.05
C VAL A 32 -2.16 -10.31 -18.57
N ALA A 33 -1.95 -9.17 -19.21
CA ALA A 33 -1.68 -9.10 -20.64
C ALA A 33 -0.59 -8.07 -20.95
N PRO A 34 0.32 -8.36 -21.91
CA PRO A 34 1.11 -7.31 -22.54
C PRO A 34 0.22 -6.46 -23.44
N VAL A 35 0.30 -5.15 -23.30
CA VAL A 35 -0.48 -4.16 -24.04
C VAL A 35 0.48 -3.13 -24.63
N GLU A 36 0.42 -2.95 -25.94
CA GLU A 36 1.16 -1.89 -26.63
C GLU A 36 0.49 -0.54 -26.34
N ASP A 37 1.30 0.49 -26.09
CA ASP A 37 0.85 1.86 -25.89
C ASP A 37 -0.29 2.01 -24.86
N TYR A 38 -0.18 1.28 -23.76
CA TYR A 38 -1.18 1.33 -22.70
C TYR A 38 -1.31 2.77 -22.16
N ALA A 39 -2.54 3.25 -22.05
CA ALA A 39 -2.87 4.62 -21.65
C ALA A 39 -2.26 5.75 -22.53
N GLY A 40 -1.80 5.42 -23.75
CA GLY A 40 -1.15 6.39 -24.63
C GLY A 40 0.27 6.77 -24.19
N TRP A 41 0.92 5.92 -23.39
CA TRP A 41 2.24 6.21 -22.82
C TRP A 41 3.41 6.03 -23.79
N GLY A 42 3.19 5.45 -24.96
CA GLY A 42 4.22 5.16 -25.95
C GLY A 42 5.17 4.02 -25.56
N TRP A 43 4.84 3.24 -24.51
CA TRP A 43 5.58 2.06 -24.05
C TRP A 43 4.69 0.83 -23.98
N LYS A 44 5.30 -0.34 -24.18
CA LYS A 44 4.67 -1.63 -23.92
C LYS A 44 4.58 -1.86 -22.42
N SER A 45 3.38 -2.21 -21.96
CA SER A 45 3.09 -2.43 -20.55
C SER A 45 2.53 -3.82 -20.30
N TRP A 46 2.84 -4.40 -19.13
CA TRP A 46 2.19 -5.60 -18.63
C TRP A 46 1.12 -5.14 -17.66
N VAL A 47 -0.14 -5.27 -18.08
CA VAL A 47 -1.29 -4.78 -17.35
C VAL A 47 -1.95 -5.95 -16.64
N MET A 48 -2.04 -5.85 -15.32
CA MET A 48 -2.62 -6.86 -14.44
C MET A 48 -3.91 -6.32 -13.80
N LYS A 49 -4.98 -7.11 -13.79
CA LYS A 49 -6.30 -6.71 -13.28
C LYS A 49 -6.99 -7.83 -12.53
N ASN A 50 -7.82 -7.48 -11.54
CA ASN A 50 -8.66 -8.44 -10.79
C ASN A 50 -10.05 -7.87 -10.43
N GLY A 51 -10.50 -6.85 -11.15
CA GLY A 51 -11.77 -6.13 -10.91
C GLY A 51 -11.75 -5.12 -9.76
N LEU A 52 -10.74 -5.14 -8.88
CA LEU A 52 -10.56 -4.14 -7.83
C LEU A 52 -9.43 -3.17 -8.18
N ILE A 53 -8.30 -3.72 -8.63
CA ILE A 53 -7.11 -2.95 -8.98
C ILE A 53 -6.74 -3.09 -10.45
N THR A 54 -6.08 -2.05 -10.96
CA THR A 54 -5.27 -2.13 -12.18
C THR A 54 -3.82 -1.81 -11.82
N LEU A 55 -2.91 -2.71 -12.20
CA LEU A 55 -1.46 -2.57 -12.05
C LEU A 55 -0.83 -2.56 -13.45
N ALA A 56 0.01 -1.57 -13.76
CA ALA A 56 0.71 -1.50 -15.05
C ALA A 56 2.22 -1.43 -14.85
N VAL A 57 2.94 -2.37 -15.44
CA VAL A 57 4.39 -2.51 -15.34
C VAL A 57 5.03 -2.20 -16.70
N VAL A 58 6.08 -1.39 -16.73
CA VAL A 58 6.75 -0.96 -17.96
C VAL A 58 8.22 -1.39 -17.97
N PRO A 59 8.56 -2.54 -18.58
CA PRO A 59 9.92 -3.08 -18.61
C PRO A 59 10.94 -2.17 -19.29
N GLU A 60 10.51 -1.45 -20.33
CA GLU A 60 11.37 -0.60 -21.16
C GLU A 60 12.04 0.57 -20.42
N ILE A 61 11.52 0.96 -19.26
CA ILE A 61 11.97 2.12 -18.47
C ILE A 61 12.37 1.74 -17.03
N GLY A 62 13.05 0.61 -16.87
CA GLY A 62 13.49 0.11 -15.56
C GLY A 62 12.50 -0.82 -14.86
N GLY A 63 11.57 -1.43 -15.60
CA GLY A 63 10.54 -2.29 -15.00
C GLY A 63 9.60 -1.57 -14.03
N ARG A 64 9.41 -0.27 -14.21
CA ARG A 64 8.61 0.56 -13.29
C ARG A 64 7.18 0.08 -13.20
N VAL A 65 6.60 0.14 -12.01
CA VAL A 65 5.14 0.11 -11.90
C VAL A 65 4.66 1.55 -12.06
N MET A 66 3.92 1.81 -13.14
CA MET A 66 3.45 3.15 -13.51
C MET A 66 1.97 3.37 -13.15
N GLN A 67 1.29 2.32 -12.67
CA GLN A 67 -0.10 2.40 -12.20
C GLN A 67 -0.32 1.39 -11.08
N TYR A 68 -1.03 1.80 -10.04
CA TYR A 68 -1.60 0.96 -9.00
C TYR A 68 -2.88 1.64 -8.50
N ASP A 69 -3.99 1.34 -9.17
CA ASP A 69 -5.22 2.12 -9.02
C ASP A 69 -6.31 1.26 -8.42
N LEU A 70 -7.04 1.81 -7.45
CA LEU A 70 -8.26 1.21 -6.88
C LEU A 70 -9.46 1.85 -7.57
N ASP A 71 -10.29 1.03 -8.22
CA ASP A 71 -11.51 1.49 -8.91
C ASP A 71 -11.24 2.71 -9.84
N GLY A 72 -10.08 2.70 -10.50
CA GLY A 72 -9.65 3.75 -11.43
C GLY A 72 -9.13 5.04 -10.80
N HIS A 73 -9.01 5.16 -9.48
CA HIS A 73 -8.37 6.32 -8.85
C HIS A 73 -6.83 6.20 -8.92
N PRO A 74 -6.15 7.20 -9.52
CA PRO A 74 -4.72 7.15 -9.74
C PRO A 74 -3.94 7.47 -8.47
N SER A 75 -2.91 6.68 -8.17
CA SER A 75 -2.04 6.90 -6.99
C SER A 75 -0.58 7.11 -7.33
N ILE A 76 -0.15 6.67 -8.51
CA ILE A 76 1.23 6.66 -8.95
C ILE A 76 1.47 7.86 -9.86
N TYR A 77 2.47 8.68 -9.52
CA TYR A 77 2.85 9.80 -10.35
C TYR A 77 3.50 9.29 -11.64
N VAL A 78 3.06 9.78 -12.78
CA VAL A 78 3.67 9.57 -14.09
C VAL A 78 4.11 10.92 -14.61
N ASN A 79 5.39 11.08 -14.93
CA ASN A 79 5.91 12.34 -15.43
C ASN A 79 5.45 12.56 -16.89
N PRO A 80 4.60 13.57 -17.16
CA PRO A 80 4.11 13.82 -18.52
C PRO A 80 5.23 14.16 -19.51
N GLU A 81 6.31 14.77 -19.04
CA GLU A 81 7.44 15.15 -19.89
C GLU A 81 8.25 13.96 -20.38
N GLU A 82 8.13 12.79 -19.73
CA GLU A 82 8.88 11.60 -20.11
C GLU A 82 8.08 10.63 -20.98
N ILE A 83 6.78 10.86 -21.20
CA ILE A 83 5.91 9.98 -22.00
C ILE A 83 6.51 9.69 -23.39
N GLY A 84 6.57 8.40 -23.73
CA GLY A 84 7.11 7.88 -25.00
C GLY A 84 8.64 7.91 -25.12
N LYS A 85 9.35 8.60 -24.22
CA LYS A 85 10.81 8.73 -24.28
C LYS A 85 11.49 7.46 -23.79
N ARG A 86 12.67 7.19 -24.34
CA ARG A 86 13.55 6.07 -23.96
C ARG A 86 14.98 6.57 -23.97
N TYR A 87 15.76 6.14 -23.00
CA TYR A 87 17.17 6.50 -22.90
C TYR A 87 18.02 5.24 -22.75
N THR A 88 19.17 5.22 -23.42
CA THR A 88 20.14 4.15 -23.28
C THR A 88 21.07 4.46 -22.11
N PRO A 89 21.19 3.56 -21.11
CA PRO A 89 22.12 3.73 -20.00
C PRO A 89 23.57 3.98 -20.44
N SER A 90 24.25 4.91 -19.77
CA SER A 90 25.65 5.29 -20.02
C SER A 90 26.30 5.89 -18.77
N GLN A 91 27.63 6.00 -18.76
CA GLN A 91 28.35 6.63 -17.63
C GLN A 91 28.00 8.12 -17.43
N GLN A 92 27.58 8.78 -18.51
CA GLN A 92 27.19 10.20 -18.53
C GLN A 92 25.70 10.39 -18.29
N SER A 93 24.94 9.31 -18.09
CA SER A 93 23.49 9.39 -17.88
C SER A 93 23.14 10.27 -16.68
N GLY A 94 22.17 11.16 -16.90
CA GLY A 94 21.39 11.80 -15.85
C GLY A 94 20.27 10.87 -15.36
N TRP A 95 19.31 11.44 -14.65
CA TRP A 95 18.13 10.71 -14.19
C TRP A 95 16.89 11.10 -15.01
N PRO A 96 16.38 10.22 -15.89
CA PRO A 96 15.07 10.40 -16.49
C PRO A 96 14.00 10.09 -15.45
N ASN A 97 13.44 11.12 -14.83
CA ASN A 97 12.44 10.96 -13.79
C ASN A 97 11.09 10.59 -14.41
N TYR A 98 10.88 9.32 -14.76
CA TYR A 98 9.66 8.83 -15.38
C TYR A 98 8.41 8.89 -14.49
N GLY A 99 8.55 9.00 -13.18
CA GLY A 99 7.46 8.64 -12.26
C GLY A 99 7.59 7.22 -11.71
N GLY A 100 6.52 6.70 -11.14
CA GLY A 100 6.37 5.29 -10.87
C GLY A 100 7.01 4.79 -9.58
N TYR A 101 6.85 3.48 -9.38
CA TYR A 101 7.62 2.70 -8.43
C TYR A 101 8.88 2.11 -9.06
N LYS A 102 9.99 2.19 -8.34
CA LYS A 102 11.30 1.65 -8.70
C LYS A 102 12.00 1.03 -7.49
N THR A 103 13.12 0.36 -7.74
CA THR A 103 13.98 -0.18 -6.69
C THR A 103 15.42 0.23 -6.92
N TRP A 104 16.07 0.71 -5.87
CA TRP A 104 17.46 1.15 -5.87
C TRP A 104 18.28 0.44 -4.80
N PRO A 105 19.62 0.45 -4.89
CA PRO A 105 20.46 0.04 -3.77
C PRO A 105 20.56 1.19 -2.76
N ALA A 106 20.40 0.91 -1.46
CA ALA A 106 20.64 1.87 -0.39
C ALA A 106 21.93 1.56 0.40
N PRO A 107 22.57 2.59 1.00
CA PRO A 107 22.18 3.99 1.08
C PRO A 107 22.62 4.80 -0.14
N GLN A 108 21.86 5.84 -0.45
CA GLN A 108 22.08 6.71 -1.61
C GLN A 108 23.47 7.35 -1.62
N HIS A 109 23.92 7.87 -0.47
CA HIS A 109 25.17 8.66 -0.37
C HIS A 109 26.45 7.90 -0.78
N ARG A 110 26.38 6.58 -0.96
CA ARG A 110 27.49 5.71 -1.37
C ARG A 110 27.52 5.40 -2.87
N TRP A 111 26.61 5.93 -3.69
CA TRP A 111 26.49 5.49 -5.08
C TRP A 111 27.73 5.79 -5.93
N LEU A 112 28.35 6.96 -5.84
CA LEU A 112 29.44 7.33 -6.74
C LEU A 112 30.83 6.94 -6.22
N THR A 113 31.71 6.49 -7.12
CA THR A 113 33.11 6.24 -6.78
C THR A 113 33.85 7.51 -6.36
N SER A 114 33.52 8.65 -6.98
CA SER A 114 34.04 9.99 -6.65
C SER A 114 33.54 10.55 -5.30
N GLY A 115 32.62 9.86 -4.63
CA GLY A 115 31.86 10.39 -3.49
C GLY A 115 30.56 11.06 -3.93
N GLY A 116 29.56 11.03 -3.05
CA GLY A 116 28.21 11.50 -3.31
C GLY A 116 27.26 10.40 -3.79
N GLY A 117 25.97 10.76 -3.84
CA GLY A 117 24.87 9.82 -4.04
C GLY A 117 23.96 10.14 -5.22
N TRP A 118 24.46 10.80 -6.27
CA TRP A 118 23.61 11.18 -7.40
C TRP A 118 24.41 11.26 -8.70
N PRO A 119 23.90 10.77 -9.85
CA PRO A 119 22.57 10.18 -10.11
C PRO A 119 22.46 8.68 -9.75
N PRO A 120 21.24 8.08 -9.78
CA PRO A 120 21.06 6.64 -9.57
C PRO A 120 21.79 5.79 -10.63
N PRO A 121 22.11 4.52 -10.32
CA PRO A 121 22.74 3.59 -11.24
C PRO A 121 21.83 3.31 -12.45
N PRO A 122 22.22 3.69 -13.68
CA PRO A 122 21.29 3.81 -14.80
C PRO A 122 20.79 2.45 -15.31
N ASN A 123 21.60 1.39 -15.22
CA ASN A 123 21.15 0.05 -15.62
C ASN A 123 20.07 -0.48 -14.67
N LEU A 124 20.12 -0.09 -13.39
CA LEU A 124 19.15 -0.50 -12.37
C LEU A 124 17.93 0.43 -12.32
N ASP A 125 18.08 1.72 -12.64
CA ASP A 125 16.96 2.67 -12.56
C ASP A 125 16.07 2.68 -13.80
N PHE A 126 16.66 2.72 -15.00
CA PHE A 126 15.91 2.90 -16.24
C PHE A 126 16.39 2.04 -17.41
N GLY A 127 17.36 1.15 -17.19
CA GLY A 127 17.71 0.13 -18.18
C GLY A 127 16.51 -0.74 -18.57
N PRO A 128 16.47 -1.32 -19.78
CA PRO A 128 15.36 -2.16 -20.19
C PRO A 128 15.39 -3.48 -19.39
N TYR A 129 14.39 -3.71 -18.57
CA TYR A 129 14.22 -4.96 -17.83
C TYR A 129 13.62 -6.01 -18.76
N SER A 130 13.95 -7.29 -18.55
CA SER A 130 13.15 -8.38 -19.10
C SER A 130 11.88 -8.55 -18.26
N CYS A 131 10.78 -8.98 -18.90
CA CYS A 131 9.53 -9.27 -18.20
C CYS A 131 8.90 -10.54 -18.75
N ARG A 132 8.44 -11.42 -17.86
CA ARG A 132 7.66 -12.61 -18.23
C ARG A 132 6.49 -12.82 -17.29
N ILE A 133 5.40 -13.36 -17.82
CA ILE A 133 4.30 -13.90 -17.02
C ILE A 133 4.75 -15.26 -16.47
N VAL A 134 4.75 -15.41 -15.16
CA VAL A 134 5.12 -16.65 -14.46
C VAL A 134 3.89 -17.51 -14.18
N THR A 135 2.77 -16.86 -13.85
CA THR A 135 1.50 -17.52 -13.54
C THR A 135 0.38 -16.59 -13.98
N ASP A 136 -0.69 -17.16 -14.56
CA ASP A 136 -1.92 -16.45 -14.85
C ASP A 136 -3.10 -17.42 -14.69
N THR A 137 -3.70 -17.39 -13.52
CA THR A 137 -4.91 -18.16 -13.20
C THR A 137 -6.01 -17.23 -12.70
N PRO A 138 -7.27 -17.67 -12.63
CA PRO A 138 -8.33 -16.87 -12.04
C PRO A 138 -8.03 -16.38 -10.62
N GLU A 139 -7.24 -17.11 -9.84
CA GLU A 139 -6.91 -16.80 -8.44
C GLU A 139 -5.75 -15.83 -8.30
N SER A 140 -4.75 -15.90 -9.19
CA SER A 140 -3.57 -15.04 -9.13
C SER A 140 -2.87 -14.90 -10.49
N SER A 141 -2.32 -13.71 -10.72
CA SER A 141 -1.41 -13.44 -11.84
C SER A 141 -0.08 -12.94 -11.30
N VAL A 142 1.02 -13.40 -11.90
CA VAL A 142 2.38 -13.14 -11.46
C VAL A 142 3.25 -12.73 -12.65
N VAL A 143 3.94 -11.60 -12.53
CA VAL A 143 5.00 -11.20 -13.46
C VAL A 143 6.35 -11.17 -12.78
N ARG A 144 7.40 -11.54 -13.51
CA ARG A 144 8.79 -11.46 -13.06
C ARG A 144 9.59 -10.56 -13.97
N LEU A 145 10.29 -9.62 -13.33
CA LEU A 145 11.09 -8.57 -13.94
C LEU A 145 12.55 -8.77 -13.57
N GLU A 146 13.47 -8.64 -14.51
CA GLU A 146 14.91 -8.73 -14.24
C GLU A 146 15.66 -7.56 -14.85
N SER A 147 16.44 -6.86 -14.04
CA SER A 147 17.28 -5.76 -14.49
C SER A 147 18.48 -6.28 -15.30
N PRO A 148 19.07 -5.42 -16.16
CA PRO A 148 20.47 -5.55 -16.51
C PRO A 148 21.37 -5.49 -15.25
N VAL A 149 22.58 -6.03 -15.34
CA VAL A 149 23.61 -5.83 -14.31
C VAL A 149 24.13 -4.39 -14.41
N GLU A 150 24.38 -3.72 -13.29
CA GLU A 150 25.10 -2.44 -13.31
C GLU A 150 26.56 -2.67 -13.70
N THR A 151 26.99 -2.17 -14.86
CA THR A 151 28.32 -2.44 -15.43
C THR A 151 29.22 -1.22 -15.39
N PHE A 152 28.70 -0.04 -15.11
CA PHE A 152 29.46 1.20 -15.17
C PHE A 152 30.28 1.43 -13.90
N SER A 153 31.60 1.61 -14.06
CA SER A 153 32.54 1.82 -12.97
C SER A 153 32.37 3.15 -12.21
N LYS A 154 31.55 4.07 -12.73
CA LYS A 154 31.18 5.30 -12.02
C LYS A 154 30.38 5.02 -10.75
N TRP A 155 29.60 3.94 -10.71
CA TRP A 155 28.77 3.57 -9.55
C TRP A 155 29.42 2.46 -8.74
N ARG A 156 29.47 2.61 -7.41
CA ARG A 156 30.01 1.61 -6.47
C ARG A 156 29.17 0.33 -6.39
N CYS A 157 27.90 0.41 -6.80
CA CYS A 157 27.03 -0.75 -6.93
C CYS A 157 27.24 -1.53 -8.25
N GLN A 158 28.36 -1.29 -8.95
CA GLN A 158 28.77 -2.11 -10.09
C GLN A 158 28.73 -3.60 -9.72
N GLY A 159 28.16 -4.41 -10.61
CA GLY A 159 27.95 -5.83 -10.43
C GLY A 159 26.61 -6.20 -9.78
N LEU A 160 25.81 -5.24 -9.29
CA LEU A 160 24.48 -5.54 -8.76
C LEU A 160 23.45 -5.75 -9.87
N LYS A 161 22.43 -6.55 -9.55
CA LYS A 161 21.24 -6.80 -10.37
C LYS A 161 20.02 -6.88 -9.47
N PHE A 162 18.90 -6.33 -9.91
CA PHE A 162 17.60 -6.53 -9.29
C PHE A 162 16.74 -7.55 -10.05
N GLU A 163 15.91 -8.23 -9.29
CA GLU A 163 14.76 -8.96 -9.76
C GLU A 163 13.53 -8.53 -8.94
N ARG A 164 12.38 -8.43 -9.60
CA ARG A 164 11.09 -8.21 -8.93
C ARG A 164 10.07 -9.27 -9.36
N GLN A 165 9.33 -9.80 -8.41
CA GLN A 165 8.13 -10.59 -8.67
C GLN A 165 6.92 -9.85 -8.11
N LEU A 166 5.94 -9.58 -8.98
CA LEU A 166 4.71 -8.87 -8.62
C LEU A 166 3.55 -9.86 -8.75
N THR A 167 2.79 -10.04 -7.67
CA THR A 167 1.64 -10.96 -7.62
C THR A 167 0.37 -10.21 -7.23
N ILE A 168 -0.69 -10.35 -8.01
CA ILE A 168 -2.05 -9.91 -7.63
C ILE A 168 -2.93 -11.11 -7.28
N TYR A 169 -3.94 -10.88 -6.46
CA TYR A 169 -4.83 -11.93 -5.95
C TYR A 169 -6.31 -11.61 -6.18
N ARG A 170 -7.11 -12.63 -6.49
CA ARG A 170 -8.54 -12.49 -6.69
C ARG A 170 -9.23 -11.99 -5.42
N GLY A 171 -10.13 -11.01 -5.58
CA GLY A 171 -10.93 -10.48 -4.47
C GLY A 171 -10.13 -9.67 -3.44
N SER A 172 -8.89 -9.26 -3.74
CA SER A 172 -8.08 -8.42 -2.87
C SER A 172 -7.38 -7.32 -3.65
N THR A 173 -7.10 -6.19 -3.00
CA THR A 173 -6.23 -5.13 -3.56
C THR A 173 -4.74 -5.43 -3.38
N ARG A 174 -4.41 -6.55 -2.74
CA ARG A 174 -3.03 -6.91 -2.41
C ARG A 174 -2.19 -7.08 -3.67
N VAL A 175 -1.05 -6.39 -3.71
CA VAL A 175 0.08 -6.69 -4.58
C VAL A 175 1.21 -7.18 -3.70
N ARG A 176 1.61 -8.45 -3.82
CA ARG A 176 2.84 -8.93 -3.18
C ARG A 176 4.02 -8.58 -4.08
N VAL A 177 5.00 -7.90 -3.52
CA VAL A 177 6.21 -7.44 -4.21
C VAL A 177 7.41 -8.09 -3.56
N GLU A 178 8.08 -8.95 -4.32
CA GLU A 178 9.30 -9.64 -3.88
C GLU A 178 10.47 -9.06 -4.65
N GLN A 179 11.38 -8.38 -3.94
CA GLN A 179 12.53 -7.71 -4.52
C GLN A 179 13.77 -8.51 -4.15
N THR A 180 14.53 -8.93 -5.15
CA THR A 180 15.78 -9.67 -4.95
C THR A 180 16.95 -8.85 -5.47
N LEU A 181 17.93 -8.61 -4.62
CA LEU A 181 19.22 -8.03 -4.97
C LEU A 181 20.26 -9.14 -5.09
N THR A 182 20.91 -9.26 -6.25
CA THR A 182 21.98 -10.24 -6.49
C THR A 182 23.30 -9.54 -6.78
N ASN A 183 24.37 -10.00 -6.13
CA ASN A 183 25.73 -9.62 -6.50
C ASN A 183 26.24 -10.50 -7.66
N LYS A 184 26.31 -9.96 -8.86
CA LYS A 184 26.91 -10.57 -10.06
C LYS A 184 28.36 -10.15 -10.28
N GLY A 185 28.91 -9.29 -9.42
CA GLY A 185 30.32 -8.89 -9.44
C GLY A 185 31.25 -9.95 -8.83
N SER A 186 32.54 -9.62 -8.81
CA SER A 186 33.60 -10.47 -8.24
C SER A 186 34.00 -10.10 -6.82
N GLN A 187 33.52 -8.97 -6.30
CA GLN A 187 33.83 -8.46 -4.96
C GLN A 187 32.62 -8.59 -4.04
N LYS A 188 32.85 -8.57 -2.72
CA LYS A 188 31.75 -8.47 -1.73
C LYS A 188 31.03 -7.14 -1.89
N ALA A 189 29.72 -7.15 -1.68
CA ALA A 189 28.86 -5.99 -1.79
C ALA A 189 28.04 -5.85 -0.51
N ASN A 190 27.96 -4.64 0.05
CA ASN A 190 27.15 -4.33 1.24
C ASN A 190 26.11 -3.27 0.86
N TRP A 191 24.86 -3.68 0.67
CA TRP A 191 23.77 -2.81 0.23
C TRP A 191 22.44 -3.26 0.82
N ALA A 192 21.48 -2.33 0.88
CA ALA A 192 20.08 -2.61 1.17
C ALA A 192 19.24 -2.49 -0.11
N ILE A 193 18.04 -3.08 -0.08
CA ILE A 193 17.00 -2.87 -1.07
C ILE A 193 16.21 -1.63 -0.66
N TRP A 194 16.08 -0.67 -1.56
CA TRP A 194 15.32 0.56 -1.37
C TRP A 194 14.14 0.60 -2.36
N ASP A 195 12.95 0.42 -1.83
CA ASP A 195 11.68 0.64 -2.52
C ASP A 195 11.37 2.15 -2.56
N VAL A 196 11.00 2.66 -3.74
CA VAL A 196 10.62 4.07 -3.90
C VAL A 196 9.39 4.17 -4.78
N THR A 197 8.27 4.59 -4.22
CA THR A 197 7.04 4.91 -4.97
C THR A 197 6.83 6.41 -5.04
N GLN A 198 6.82 6.98 -6.24
CA GLN A 198 6.36 8.36 -6.44
C GLN A 198 4.84 8.39 -6.50
N SER A 199 4.21 9.01 -5.51
CA SER A 199 2.76 9.17 -5.42
C SER A 199 2.30 10.53 -5.91
N ILE A 200 1.14 10.57 -6.56
CA ILE A 200 0.52 11.83 -7.00
C ILE A 200 0.22 12.70 -5.78
N VAL A 201 0.40 14.01 -5.89
CA VAL A 201 0.04 14.97 -4.83
C VAL A 201 -0.67 16.20 -5.37
N ALA A 202 -1.40 16.03 -6.47
CA ALA A 202 -2.26 17.07 -7.01
C ALA A 202 -3.47 16.44 -7.70
N HIS A 203 -4.67 16.96 -7.39
CA HIS A 203 -5.83 16.65 -8.21
C HIS A 203 -5.73 17.42 -9.53
N ARG A 204 -6.23 16.81 -10.62
CA ARG A 204 -6.19 17.43 -11.95
C ARG A 204 -6.73 18.86 -11.91
N GLY A 205 -5.87 19.82 -12.24
CA GLY A 205 -6.21 21.24 -12.31
C GLY A 205 -6.43 21.94 -10.97
N LYS A 206 -6.00 21.34 -9.84
CA LYS A 206 -6.15 21.93 -8.50
C LYS A 206 -4.81 21.97 -7.77
N ALA A 207 -4.50 23.11 -7.16
CA ALA A 207 -3.38 23.27 -6.24
C ALA A 207 -3.87 23.01 -4.81
N ASP A 208 -4.15 21.76 -4.48
CA ASP A 208 -4.75 21.35 -3.20
C ASP A 208 -3.86 20.40 -2.39
N TYR A 209 -2.57 20.76 -2.37
CA TYR A 209 -1.45 20.01 -1.80
C TYR A 209 -1.70 19.48 -0.38
N GLY A 210 -2.37 20.26 0.48
CA GLY A 210 -2.63 19.88 1.88
C GLY A 210 -3.56 18.67 2.07
N ASN A 211 -4.08 18.06 1.00
CA ASN A 211 -4.89 16.84 1.05
C ASN A 211 -4.09 15.54 0.98
N PHE A 212 -2.78 15.61 0.75
CA PHE A 212 -1.94 14.43 0.59
C PHE A 212 -1.10 14.18 1.83
N TRP A 213 -1.19 12.98 2.37
CA TRP A 213 -0.58 12.60 3.63
C TRP A 213 0.17 11.29 3.51
N VAL A 214 1.23 11.12 4.30
CA VAL A 214 1.90 9.84 4.51
C VAL A 214 2.00 9.58 6.00
N TYR A 215 1.44 8.48 6.49
CA TYR A 215 1.45 8.07 7.89
C TYR A 215 2.40 6.88 8.09
N PHE A 216 3.12 6.84 9.20
CA PHE A 216 3.98 5.73 9.58
C PHE A 216 4.10 5.63 11.12
N PRO A 217 4.28 4.43 11.66
CA PRO A 217 4.43 4.24 13.09
C PRO A 217 5.80 4.76 13.56
N ILE A 218 5.85 5.20 14.80
CA ILE A 218 7.08 5.62 15.46
C ILE A 218 7.33 4.81 16.72
N ARG A 219 8.61 4.62 17.01
CA ARG A 219 9.06 3.92 18.22
C ARG A 219 8.97 4.84 19.43
N ALA A 220 8.46 4.32 20.55
CA ALA A 220 8.50 5.03 21.82
C ALA A 220 9.96 5.31 22.29
N ASP A 221 10.90 4.44 21.91
CA ASP A 221 12.33 4.54 22.17
C ASP A 221 13.13 4.86 20.88
N SER A 222 12.53 5.61 19.94
CA SER A 222 13.18 5.97 18.69
C SER A 222 14.56 6.62 18.93
N ARG A 223 15.53 6.25 18.10
CA ARG A 223 16.86 6.89 18.11
C ARG A 223 16.81 8.37 17.71
N PHE A 224 15.70 8.79 17.08
CA PHE A 224 15.48 10.16 16.62
C PHE A 224 14.65 10.99 17.62
N GLY A 225 14.55 10.54 18.87
CA GLY A 225 13.83 11.25 19.92
C GLY A 225 12.31 11.11 19.78
N GLN A 226 11.58 12.04 20.38
CA GLN A 226 10.12 11.95 20.47
C GLN A 226 9.42 12.02 19.12
N ASP A 227 10.04 12.66 18.12
CA ASP A 227 9.46 12.78 16.77
C ASP A 227 9.42 11.46 16.01
N GLY A 228 10.33 10.54 16.33
CA GLY A 228 10.43 9.25 15.67
C GLY A 228 11.04 9.31 14.26
N TYR A 229 11.49 10.48 13.82
CA TYR A 229 12.14 10.69 12.53
C TYR A 229 13.19 11.81 12.63
N TYR A 230 14.07 11.87 11.63
CA TYR A 230 14.99 12.98 11.45
C TYR A 230 14.86 13.56 10.04
N VAL A 231 15.12 14.86 9.91
CA VAL A 231 15.11 15.54 8.61
C VAL A 231 16.46 15.35 7.93
N MET A 232 16.44 14.61 6.82
CA MET A 232 17.60 14.32 5.98
C MET A 232 17.96 15.51 5.09
N SER A 233 16.95 16.25 4.61
CA SER A 233 17.09 17.46 3.82
C SER A 233 15.86 18.36 3.94
N GLY A 234 16.04 19.67 3.72
CA GLY A 234 14.98 20.67 3.91
C GLY A 234 15.02 21.31 5.30
N ASP A 235 14.03 22.14 5.59
CA ASP A 235 13.88 22.81 6.88
C ASP A 235 13.37 21.82 7.94
N LYS A 236 14.01 21.81 9.11
CA LYS A 236 13.65 20.94 10.24
C LYS A 236 12.34 21.36 10.90
N GLU A 237 12.05 22.65 10.87
CA GLU A 237 10.86 23.24 11.49
C GLU A 237 9.69 23.35 10.50
N ASP A 238 9.81 22.73 9.31
CA ASP A 238 8.75 22.82 8.31
C ASP A 238 7.46 22.18 8.82
N SER A 239 6.38 22.95 8.71
CA SER A 239 5.04 22.52 9.09
C SER A 239 4.54 21.27 8.37
N GLN A 240 5.18 20.81 7.29
CA GLN A 240 4.83 19.54 6.64
C GLN A 240 5.16 18.30 7.50
N TRP A 241 6.09 18.42 8.46
CA TRP A 241 6.45 17.34 9.37
C TRP A 241 5.48 17.30 10.56
N LYS A 242 4.81 16.17 10.78
CA LYS A 242 3.79 16.00 11.82
C LYS A 242 4.20 14.88 12.77
N SER A 243 4.88 15.27 13.84
CA SER A 243 5.22 14.35 14.93
C SER A 243 3.98 13.93 15.72
N ASN A 244 3.87 12.64 16.05
CA ASN A 244 2.84 12.09 16.95
C ASN A 244 1.42 12.61 16.67
N ILE A 245 1.03 12.69 15.39
CA ILE A 245 -0.27 13.24 14.99
C ILE A 245 -1.44 12.44 15.60
N VAL A 246 -1.20 11.16 15.88
CA VAL A 246 -1.97 10.30 16.77
C VAL A 246 -0.98 9.44 17.58
N PRO A 247 -1.38 8.83 18.71
CA PRO A 247 -0.46 8.08 19.56
C PRO A 247 0.32 7.01 18.77
N GLY A 248 1.65 7.11 18.78
CA GLY A 248 2.54 6.14 18.11
C GLY A 248 2.64 6.27 16.58
N VAL A 249 2.10 7.33 15.99
CA VAL A 249 2.16 7.55 14.52
C VAL A 249 2.56 9.00 14.22
N SER A 250 3.59 9.15 13.40
CA SER A 250 3.96 10.42 12.78
C SER A 250 3.49 10.45 11.32
N ALA A 251 3.49 11.64 10.72
CA ALA A 251 3.06 11.83 9.35
C ALA A 251 3.83 12.94 8.64
N VAL A 252 3.74 12.92 7.30
CA VAL A 252 4.08 14.03 6.42
C VAL A 252 2.81 14.51 5.74
N GLN A 253 2.50 15.79 5.86
CA GLN A 253 1.47 16.45 5.05
C GLN A 253 2.16 17.15 3.89
N TYR A 254 1.88 16.79 2.65
CA TYR A 254 2.52 17.46 1.52
C TYR A 254 2.07 18.93 1.44
N LEU A 255 3.01 19.86 1.54
CA LEU A 255 2.74 21.30 1.44
C LEU A 255 3.43 21.95 0.24
N HIS A 256 3.89 21.14 -0.72
CA HIS A 256 4.66 21.60 -1.89
C HIS A 256 6.00 22.25 -1.53
N HIS A 257 6.56 21.88 -0.37
CA HIS A 257 7.92 22.23 0.02
C HIS A 257 8.85 21.04 -0.26
N GLY A 258 10.14 21.35 -0.45
CA GLY A 258 11.15 20.36 -0.77
C GLY A 258 11.83 19.88 0.50
N GLY A 259 11.81 18.57 0.75
CA GLY A 259 12.48 18.00 1.92
C GLY A 259 12.38 16.49 1.99
N LYS A 260 13.14 15.89 2.89
CA LYS A 260 13.16 14.45 3.12
C LYS A 260 13.32 14.13 4.59
N ILE A 261 12.56 13.16 5.07
CA ILE A 261 12.72 12.59 6.41
C ILE A 261 12.99 11.09 6.33
N GLY A 262 13.68 10.57 7.35
CA GLY A 262 13.86 9.14 7.58
C GLY A 262 13.46 8.77 9.00
N ALA A 263 12.85 7.60 9.18
CA ALA A 263 12.35 7.11 10.46
C ALA A 263 12.78 5.67 10.72
N ASP A 264 13.10 5.33 11.98
CA ASP A 264 13.40 3.97 12.42
C ASP A 264 12.10 3.21 12.78
N SER A 265 11.11 3.32 11.90
CA SER A 265 9.77 2.73 12.05
C SER A 265 9.82 1.20 12.17
N ASP A 266 9.27 0.64 13.26
CA ASP A 266 9.27 -0.80 13.54
C ASP A 266 7.89 -1.45 13.44
N GLY A 267 6.82 -0.66 13.26
CA GLY A 267 5.46 -1.16 13.11
C GLY A 267 5.19 -1.84 11.76
N GLY A 268 6.15 -1.81 10.82
CA GLY A 268 6.11 -2.58 9.58
C GLY A 268 5.09 -2.09 8.55
N TRP A 269 4.72 -0.80 8.60
CA TRP A 269 3.83 -0.19 7.61
C TRP A 269 4.13 1.29 7.34
N ILE A 270 3.73 1.74 6.15
CA ILE A 270 3.68 3.15 5.74
C ILE A 270 2.47 3.34 4.81
N CYS A 271 1.74 4.45 4.94
CA CYS A 271 0.48 4.63 4.21
C CYS A 271 0.33 6.05 3.64
N TYR A 272 0.28 6.14 2.32
CA TYR A 272 -0.11 7.36 1.60
C TYR A 272 -1.63 7.48 1.54
N VAL A 273 -2.15 8.70 1.71
CA VAL A 273 -3.58 9.02 1.74
C VAL A 273 -3.85 10.24 0.88
N ASP A 274 -4.75 10.08 -0.08
CA ASP A 274 -5.51 11.18 -0.67
C ASP A 274 -6.74 11.42 0.21
N ARG A 275 -6.65 12.41 1.09
CA ARG A 275 -7.69 12.71 2.06
C ARG A 275 -8.97 13.23 1.40
N LYS A 276 -8.84 13.94 0.29
CA LYS A 276 -9.99 14.61 -0.33
C LYS A 276 -10.86 13.61 -1.05
N ASP A 277 -10.23 12.80 -1.90
CA ASP A 277 -10.95 11.77 -2.63
C ASP A 277 -11.20 10.55 -1.75
N GLY A 278 -10.47 10.37 -0.63
CA GLY A 278 -10.73 9.37 0.40
C GLY A 278 -10.12 8.01 0.07
N TYR A 279 -8.92 8.00 -0.50
CA TYR A 279 -8.17 6.80 -0.87
C TYR A 279 -6.91 6.66 -0.02
N ALA A 280 -6.58 5.42 0.36
CA ALA A 280 -5.38 5.08 1.09
C ALA A 280 -4.63 3.96 0.37
N TYR A 281 -3.32 4.11 0.26
CA TYR A 281 -2.38 3.16 -0.34
C TYR A 281 -1.32 2.83 0.68
N ALA A 282 -1.33 1.60 1.19
CA ALA A 282 -0.46 1.16 2.26
C ALA A 282 0.56 0.15 1.76
N LYS A 283 1.77 0.22 2.32
CA LYS A 283 2.77 -0.83 2.23
C LYS A 283 2.91 -1.49 3.60
N THR A 284 2.98 -2.81 3.64
CA THR A 284 3.40 -3.56 4.82
C THR A 284 4.65 -4.39 4.52
N PHE A 285 5.53 -4.48 5.49
CA PHE A 285 6.84 -5.11 5.37
C PHE A 285 7.30 -5.67 6.71
N SER A 286 8.28 -6.57 6.68
CA SER A 286 8.89 -7.08 7.90
C SER A 286 9.99 -6.15 8.38
N PHE A 287 9.88 -5.68 9.61
CA PHE A 287 10.99 -5.03 10.31
C PHE A 287 11.86 -6.08 11.02
N PHE A 288 13.13 -6.12 10.68
CA PHE A 288 14.12 -7.00 11.31
C PHE A 288 14.82 -6.28 12.47
N LYS A 289 14.39 -6.58 13.70
CA LYS A 289 15.01 -6.07 14.91
C LYS A 289 16.51 -6.41 14.94
N ASP A 290 17.30 -5.49 15.50
CA ASP A 290 18.75 -5.61 15.74
C ASP A 290 19.63 -5.70 14.47
N GLN A 291 19.04 -5.59 13.27
CA GLN A 291 19.82 -5.45 12.04
C GLN A 291 20.18 -4.00 11.74
N ALA A 292 21.28 -3.80 11.02
CA ALA A 292 21.71 -2.47 10.58
C ALA A 292 20.89 -2.02 9.37
N TYR A 293 20.23 -0.88 9.49
CA TYR A 293 19.53 -0.23 8.38
C TYR A 293 20.39 0.89 7.78
N PRO A 294 20.22 1.20 6.48
CA PRO A 294 20.87 2.35 5.84
C PRO A 294 20.40 3.68 6.46
N ASP A 295 21.01 4.78 6.02
CA ASP A 295 20.51 6.15 6.26
C ASP A 295 20.15 6.43 7.73
N SER A 296 21.17 6.33 8.59
CA SER A 296 21.07 6.50 10.06
C SER A 296 20.16 5.49 10.78
N GLY A 297 19.77 4.43 10.08
CA GLY A 297 18.89 3.37 10.56
C GLY A 297 17.43 3.54 10.16
N ALA A 298 17.16 4.28 9.08
CA ALA A 298 15.82 4.44 8.56
C ALA A 298 15.32 3.14 7.92
N SER A 299 14.13 2.70 8.31
CA SER A 299 13.36 1.62 7.66
C SER A 299 12.32 2.17 6.70
N VAL A 300 11.91 3.43 6.90
CA VAL A 300 11.01 4.18 6.01
C VAL A 300 11.53 5.59 5.79
N GLU A 301 11.28 6.12 4.60
CA GLU A 301 11.62 7.49 4.23
C GLU A 301 10.44 8.14 3.48
N VAL A 302 10.35 9.47 3.59
CA VAL A 302 9.39 10.26 2.82
C VAL A 302 10.10 11.46 2.24
N PHE A 303 10.16 11.54 0.91
CA PHE A 303 10.61 12.71 0.18
C PHE A 303 9.42 13.52 -0.34
N THR A 304 9.54 14.84 -0.31
CA THR A 304 8.55 15.79 -0.82
C THR A 304 9.23 16.65 -1.88
N SER A 305 8.64 16.70 -3.08
CA SER A 305 9.15 17.52 -4.18
C SER A 305 8.52 18.91 -4.17
N ALA A 306 9.34 19.96 -4.30
CA ALA A 306 8.86 21.32 -4.60
C ALA A 306 8.83 21.63 -6.11
N GLY A 307 9.36 20.73 -6.96
CA GLY A 307 9.51 20.99 -8.39
C GLY A 307 8.47 20.29 -9.26
N LEU A 308 8.12 19.05 -8.92
CA LEU A 308 7.14 18.22 -9.63
C LEU A 308 6.08 17.74 -8.62
N PRO A 309 4.83 17.50 -9.04
CA PRO A 309 3.74 17.20 -8.13
C PRO A 309 3.74 15.72 -7.72
N TYR A 310 4.80 15.31 -7.02
CA TYR A 310 4.89 14.02 -6.34
C TYR A 310 5.54 14.12 -4.96
N LEU A 311 5.26 13.12 -4.13
CA LEU A 311 6.07 12.74 -2.98
C LEU A 311 6.56 11.30 -3.15
N GLU A 312 7.57 10.88 -2.41
CA GLU A 312 8.03 9.49 -2.40
C GLU A 312 7.64 8.80 -1.09
N VAL A 313 7.10 7.59 -1.21
CA VAL A 313 6.79 6.67 -0.12
C VAL A 313 7.78 5.52 -0.22
N GLU A 314 8.68 5.43 0.76
CA GLU A 314 9.88 4.62 0.63
C GLU A 314 10.03 3.63 1.78
N VAL A 315 10.44 2.40 1.46
CA VAL A 315 10.76 1.34 2.42
C VAL A 315 12.19 0.84 2.15
N LEU A 316 12.95 0.65 3.23
CA LEU A 316 14.33 0.18 3.18
C LEU A 316 14.46 -1.16 3.90
N SER A 317 15.11 -2.12 3.26
CA SER A 317 15.56 -3.33 3.94
C SER A 317 16.77 -3.05 4.84
N PRO A 318 17.15 -3.97 5.73
CA PRO A 318 18.47 -3.97 6.33
C PRO A 318 19.59 -4.00 5.28
N LEU A 319 20.77 -3.54 5.68
CA LEU A 319 22.02 -3.75 4.95
C LEU A 319 22.39 -5.24 4.99
N VAL A 320 22.76 -5.78 3.83
CA VAL A 320 23.18 -7.17 3.70
C VAL A 320 24.54 -7.29 3.04
N ASP A 321 25.37 -8.19 3.56
CA ASP A 321 26.64 -8.57 2.96
C ASP A 321 26.43 -9.69 1.95
N LEU A 322 26.70 -9.39 0.68
CA LEU A 322 26.55 -10.30 -0.44
C LEU A 322 27.93 -10.66 -1.01
N ALA A 323 28.35 -11.91 -0.81
CA ALA A 323 29.46 -12.48 -1.57
C ALA A 323 29.09 -12.60 -3.06
N PRO A 324 30.07 -12.77 -3.97
CA PRO A 324 29.79 -13.05 -5.37
C PRO A 324 28.76 -14.17 -5.55
N LYS A 325 27.76 -13.93 -6.41
CA LYS A 325 26.61 -14.80 -6.71
C LYS A 325 25.55 -14.93 -5.61
N GLN A 326 25.76 -14.36 -4.43
CA GLN A 326 24.73 -14.35 -3.39
C GLN A 326 23.61 -13.37 -3.72
N SER A 327 22.43 -13.69 -3.20
CA SER A 327 21.22 -12.89 -3.33
C SER A 327 20.58 -12.68 -1.97
N TYR A 328 19.86 -11.58 -1.83
CA TYR A 328 18.98 -11.29 -0.72
C TYR A 328 17.61 -10.86 -1.24
N THR A 329 16.55 -11.34 -0.61
CA THR A 329 15.17 -11.02 -0.99
C THR A 329 14.48 -10.29 0.16
N PHE A 330 13.88 -9.16 -0.15
CA PHE A 330 13.01 -8.40 0.74
C PHE A 330 11.59 -8.39 0.15
N VAL A 331 10.60 -8.50 1.02
CA VAL A 331 9.20 -8.65 0.61
C VAL A 331 8.37 -7.58 1.26
N GLU A 332 7.56 -6.93 0.45
CA GLU A 332 6.53 -6.00 0.87
C GLU A 332 5.18 -6.41 0.25
N ASN A 333 4.10 -5.89 0.84
CA ASN A 333 2.76 -6.01 0.30
C ASN A 333 2.17 -4.62 0.17
N TRP A 334 1.63 -4.32 -1.00
CA TRP A 334 0.87 -3.10 -1.22
C TRP A 334 -0.61 -3.39 -1.14
N TYR A 335 -1.35 -2.44 -0.59
CA TYR A 335 -2.78 -2.50 -0.46
C TYR A 335 -3.40 -1.14 -0.79
N ALA A 336 -4.62 -1.14 -1.28
CA ALA A 336 -5.38 0.06 -1.58
C ALA A 336 -6.77 -0.07 -0.97
N THR A 337 -7.33 1.02 -0.46
CA THR A 337 -8.68 1.02 0.12
C THR A 337 -9.26 2.43 0.20
N ARG A 338 -10.52 2.53 0.59
CA ARG A 338 -11.15 3.81 0.93
C ARG A 338 -10.88 4.17 2.39
N CYS A 339 -10.17 5.26 2.62
CA CYS A 339 -9.98 5.88 3.92
C CYS A 339 -9.36 7.27 3.74
N GLU A 340 -9.91 8.28 4.40
CA GLU A 340 -9.42 9.67 4.33
C GLU A 340 -8.44 10.03 5.47
N GLY A 341 -8.07 9.06 6.31
CA GLY A 341 -7.19 9.26 7.45
C GLY A 341 -7.83 10.04 8.62
N PRO A 342 -7.05 10.31 9.69
CA PRO A 342 -5.69 9.81 9.91
C PRO A 342 -5.66 8.28 10.04
N ILE A 343 -4.52 7.66 9.70
CA ILE A 343 -4.33 6.22 9.81
C ILE A 343 -3.70 5.92 11.17
N LEU A 344 -4.38 5.09 11.98
CA LEU A 344 -3.91 4.69 13.31
C LEU A 344 -3.05 3.43 13.24
N GLU A 345 -3.37 2.51 12.34
CA GLU A 345 -2.64 1.26 12.13
C GLU A 345 -2.96 0.69 10.74
N VAL A 346 -2.03 -0.07 10.19
CA VAL A 346 -2.25 -0.94 9.04
C VAL A 346 -1.84 -2.35 9.42
N ASN A 347 -2.71 -3.32 9.19
CA ASN A 347 -2.38 -4.76 9.31
C ASN A 347 -2.62 -5.46 7.98
N ASN A 348 -2.59 -6.80 7.95
CA ASN A 348 -2.79 -7.56 6.71
C ASN A 348 -4.25 -7.59 6.22
N VAL A 349 -5.19 -6.98 6.94
CA VAL A 349 -6.64 -7.06 6.72
C VAL A 349 -7.20 -5.72 6.23
N GLY A 350 -6.70 -4.62 6.80
CA GLY A 350 -7.15 -3.28 6.47
C GLY A 350 -6.35 -2.16 7.14
N VAL A 351 -6.81 -0.93 6.93
CA VAL A 351 -6.38 0.26 7.67
C VAL A 351 -7.40 0.60 8.75
N ILE A 352 -6.91 1.00 9.93
CA ILE A 352 -7.73 1.42 11.06
C ILE A 352 -7.69 2.94 11.14
N LYS A 353 -8.84 3.59 10.94
CA LYS A 353 -9.02 5.04 11.13
C LYS A 353 -9.58 5.36 12.52
N LYS A 354 -10.47 4.50 13.01
CA LYS A 354 -11.03 4.59 14.36
C LYS A 354 -11.11 3.19 14.93
N ARG A 355 -10.47 3.01 16.09
CA ARG A 355 -10.47 1.76 16.86
C ARG A 355 -11.89 1.33 17.21
N LEU A 356 -12.08 0.02 17.28
CA LEU A 356 -13.28 -0.61 17.78
C LEU A 356 -13.50 -0.14 19.21
N THR A 357 -14.68 0.39 19.46
CA THR A 357 -15.14 0.71 20.81
C THR A 357 -16.39 -0.10 21.11
N VAL A 358 -16.49 -0.56 22.35
CA VAL A 358 -17.64 -1.30 22.86
C VAL A 358 -18.17 -0.53 24.07
N GLN A 359 -19.38 0.01 23.95
CA GLN A 359 -20.03 0.79 25.01
C GLN A 359 -21.24 0.00 25.52
N PRO A 360 -21.18 -0.54 26.75
CA PRO A 360 -22.31 -1.28 27.33
C PRO A 360 -23.57 -0.42 27.40
N LEU A 361 -24.69 -0.95 26.91
CA LEU A 361 -26.01 -0.32 27.04
C LEU A 361 -26.75 -0.90 28.24
N ASN A 362 -26.67 -2.22 28.43
CA ASN A 362 -27.20 -2.98 29.56
C ASN A 362 -26.34 -4.24 29.77
N ASP A 363 -26.84 -5.25 30.49
CA ASP A 363 -26.06 -6.42 30.92
C ASP A 363 -25.66 -7.38 29.78
N ASP A 364 -26.38 -7.34 28.64
CA ASP A 364 -26.19 -8.27 27.52
C ASP A 364 -26.13 -7.57 26.15
N SER A 365 -26.18 -6.24 26.10
CA SER A 365 -26.06 -5.48 24.86
C SER A 365 -25.09 -4.30 24.97
N ALA A 366 -24.45 -4.00 23.84
CA ALA A 366 -23.55 -2.88 23.71
C ALA A 366 -23.73 -2.18 22.36
N ARG A 367 -23.35 -0.90 22.33
CA ARG A 367 -23.09 -0.16 21.11
C ARG A 367 -21.64 -0.43 20.70
N ILE A 368 -21.45 -0.76 19.44
CA ILE A 368 -20.14 -0.90 18.82
C ILE A 368 -19.92 0.17 17.77
N ASP A 369 -18.72 0.74 17.75
CA ASP A 369 -18.36 1.83 16.84
C ASP A 369 -16.90 1.71 16.39
N GLY A 370 -16.62 1.94 15.09
CA GLY A 370 -15.29 1.91 14.49
C GLY A 370 -15.31 2.35 13.02
N ALA A 371 -14.14 2.64 12.45
CA ALA A 371 -14.02 3.07 11.05
C ALA A 371 -12.74 2.53 10.40
N TYR A 372 -12.90 1.92 9.23
CA TYR A 372 -11.88 1.09 8.60
C TYR A 372 -11.90 1.21 7.08
N GLY A 373 -10.76 0.95 6.44
CA GLY A 373 -10.68 0.58 5.03
C GLY A 373 -10.21 -0.87 4.91
N LEU A 374 -10.84 -1.68 4.07
CA LEU A 374 -10.55 -3.11 3.95
C LEU A 374 -9.80 -3.44 2.67
N PHE A 375 -9.00 -4.51 2.69
CA PHE A 375 -8.17 -4.93 1.55
C PHE A 375 -8.73 -6.12 0.77
N TYR A 376 -9.85 -6.69 1.20
CA TYR A 376 -10.48 -7.84 0.56
C TYR A 376 -11.99 -7.62 0.42
N GLN A 377 -12.53 -8.20 -0.65
CA GLN A 377 -13.95 -8.48 -0.75
C GLN A 377 -14.31 -9.66 0.15
N GLY A 378 -15.38 -9.54 0.92
CA GLY A 378 -15.81 -10.59 1.82
C GLY A 378 -16.71 -10.06 2.92
N GLU A 379 -16.50 -10.54 4.14
CA GLU A 379 -17.32 -10.17 5.29
C GLU A 379 -16.47 -9.95 6.55
N VAL A 380 -16.76 -8.88 7.29
CA VAL A 380 -16.27 -8.71 8.67
C VAL A 380 -17.30 -9.30 9.62
N ARG A 381 -16.86 -10.20 10.49
CA ARG A 381 -17.67 -10.87 11.51
C ARG A 381 -17.22 -10.46 12.89
N ILE A 382 -18.17 -10.14 13.75
CA ILE A 382 -17.86 -9.92 15.16
C ILE A 382 -17.64 -11.28 15.83
N ALA A 383 -16.54 -11.44 16.56
CA ALA A 383 -16.28 -12.59 17.40
C ALA A 383 -16.08 -12.17 18.86
N PHE A 384 -16.54 -13.02 19.78
CA PHE A 384 -16.46 -12.79 21.22
C PHE A 384 -15.61 -13.88 21.86
N GLN A 385 -14.63 -13.50 22.67
CA GLN A 385 -13.79 -14.44 23.41
C GLN A 385 -13.91 -14.25 24.92
N ASN A 386 -13.75 -15.34 25.68
CA ASN A 386 -13.67 -15.32 27.15
C ASN A 386 -12.24 -15.02 27.64
N ALA A 387 -12.01 -15.12 28.96
CA ALA A 387 -10.70 -14.86 29.57
C ALA A 387 -9.63 -15.89 29.15
N GLU A 388 -10.07 -17.08 28.74
CA GLU A 388 -9.25 -18.19 28.30
C GLU A 388 -8.89 -18.10 26.80
N GLY A 389 -9.40 -17.10 26.07
CA GLY A 389 -9.20 -16.93 24.63
C GLY A 389 -10.09 -17.83 23.76
N GLU A 390 -11.06 -18.52 24.36
CA GLU A 390 -12.01 -19.38 23.66
C GLU A 390 -13.11 -18.53 23.01
N LYS A 391 -13.46 -18.86 21.77
CA LYS A 391 -14.58 -18.21 21.08
C LYS A 391 -15.91 -18.67 21.69
N ILE A 392 -16.59 -17.77 22.38
CA ILE A 392 -17.87 -18.02 23.07
C ILE A 392 -19.09 -17.50 22.31
N GLY A 393 -18.90 -16.82 21.19
CA GLY A 393 -19.99 -16.36 20.33
C GLY A 393 -19.53 -15.68 19.06
N SER A 394 -20.49 -15.42 18.17
CA SER A 394 -20.32 -14.55 17.00
C SER A 394 -21.48 -13.56 16.96
N GLY A 395 -21.19 -12.32 16.58
CA GLY A 395 -22.20 -11.30 16.32
C GLY A 395 -22.60 -11.27 14.85
N LYS A 396 -23.09 -10.11 14.41
CA LYS A 396 -23.47 -9.85 13.02
C LYS A 396 -22.27 -9.93 12.07
N SER A 397 -22.57 -10.29 10.83
CA SER A 397 -21.65 -10.26 9.69
C SER A 397 -21.97 -9.04 8.81
N TYR A 398 -20.93 -8.36 8.33
CA TYR A 398 -21.05 -7.17 7.48
C TYR A 398 -20.32 -7.42 6.16
N PRO A 399 -20.99 -7.33 4.99
CA PRO A 399 -20.30 -7.39 3.72
C PRO A 399 -19.36 -6.19 3.58
N VAL A 400 -18.15 -6.43 3.10
CA VAL A 400 -17.13 -5.40 2.91
C VAL A 400 -16.44 -5.55 1.55
N SER A 401 -15.95 -4.43 1.03
CA SER A 401 -15.21 -4.38 -0.23
C SER A 401 -14.24 -3.20 -0.21
N PRO A 402 -13.04 -3.29 -0.81
CA PRO A 402 -12.03 -2.23 -0.75
C PRO A 402 -12.45 -0.86 -1.30
N PRO A 403 -13.27 -0.75 -2.37
CA PRO A 403 -13.77 0.52 -2.89
C PRO A 403 -14.83 1.20 -2.00
N VAL A 404 -15.12 0.65 -0.80
CA VAL A 404 -16.09 1.23 0.15
C VAL A 404 -15.46 1.30 1.54
N GLN A 405 -15.53 2.46 2.18
CA GLN A 405 -15.08 2.58 3.57
C GLN A 405 -16.06 1.86 4.49
N PHE A 406 -15.55 1.06 5.43
CA PHE A 406 -16.37 0.34 6.39
C PHE A 406 -16.54 1.17 7.66
N LEU A 407 -17.76 1.66 7.86
CA LEU A 407 -18.18 2.35 9.08
C LEU A 407 -19.01 1.38 9.90
N LEU A 408 -18.49 0.99 11.07
CA LEU A 408 -19.21 0.16 12.02
C LEU A 408 -19.92 1.10 13.01
N GLN A 409 -21.24 1.08 13.00
CA GLN A 409 -22.08 1.74 14.00
C GLN A 409 -23.32 0.87 14.22
N ASP A 410 -23.27 0.01 15.23
CA ASP A 410 -24.33 -0.97 15.44
C ASP A 410 -24.57 -1.24 16.93
N ARG A 411 -25.64 -1.98 17.21
CA ARG A 411 -25.89 -2.58 18.52
C ARG A 411 -25.76 -4.09 18.38
N CYS A 412 -25.08 -4.72 19.32
CA CYS A 412 -24.96 -6.17 19.36
C CYS A 412 -25.27 -6.72 20.75
N VAL A 413 -25.75 -7.96 20.76
CA VAL A 413 -25.82 -8.76 21.99
C VAL A 413 -24.41 -9.28 22.26
N ILE A 414 -23.89 -9.02 23.45
CA ILE A 414 -22.58 -9.47 23.90
C ILE A 414 -22.80 -10.62 24.89
N PRO A 415 -22.31 -11.84 24.58
CA PRO A 415 -22.41 -12.96 25.50
C PRO A 415 -21.81 -12.64 26.87
N ARG A 416 -22.46 -13.11 27.94
CA ARG A 416 -21.89 -13.04 29.29
C ARG A 416 -20.49 -13.67 29.29
N LYS A 417 -19.58 -13.10 30.09
CA LYS A 417 -18.15 -13.48 30.17
C LYS A 417 -17.28 -13.07 28.97
N THR A 418 -17.80 -12.31 28.02
CA THR A 418 -16.94 -11.71 26.97
C THR A 418 -15.87 -10.83 27.62
N ARG A 419 -14.62 -11.06 27.23
CA ARG A 419 -13.43 -10.30 27.63
C ARG A 419 -12.75 -9.63 26.45
N LEU A 420 -12.95 -10.15 25.24
CA LEU A 420 -12.42 -9.57 24.01
C LEU A 420 -13.50 -9.57 22.94
N VAL A 421 -13.63 -8.45 22.23
CA VAL A 421 -14.43 -8.34 21.01
C VAL A 421 -13.47 -8.14 19.85
N GLU A 422 -13.62 -8.96 18.82
CA GLU A 422 -12.79 -8.90 17.60
C GLU A 422 -13.65 -8.66 16.36
N LEU A 423 -13.06 -7.95 15.41
CA LEU A 423 -13.54 -7.89 14.03
C LEU A 423 -12.69 -8.84 13.18
N GLN A 424 -13.27 -9.97 12.79
CA GLN A 424 -12.61 -11.02 12.00
C GLN A 424 -13.00 -10.90 10.54
N LEU A 425 -12.03 -10.75 9.62
CA LEU A 425 -12.30 -10.72 8.18
C LEU A 425 -12.27 -12.13 7.59
N TYR A 426 -13.29 -12.43 6.80
CA TYR A 426 -13.37 -13.60 5.94
C TYR A 426 -13.47 -13.13 4.50
N ASP A 427 -12.74 -13.77 3.58
CA ASP A 427 -12.80 -13.41 2.16
C ASP A 427 -14.11 -13.87 1.49
N ALA A 428 -14.31 -13.52 0.22
CA ALA A 428 -15.49 -13.89 -0.55
C ALA A 428 -15.71 -15.42 -0.69
N PHE A 429 -14.69 -16.22 -0.39
CA PHE A 429 -14.75 -17.69 -0.39
C PHE A 429 -15.03 -18.25 1.02
N GLY A 430 -15.22 -17.39 2.02
CA GLY A 430 -15.49 -17.76 3.40
C GLY A 430 -14.24 -18.19 4.19
N ARG A 431 -13.04 -17.94 3.67
CA ARG A 431 -11.77 -18.27 4.34
C ARG A 431 -11.38 -17.14 5.28
N PHE A 432 -10.95 -17.49 6.49
CA PHE A 432 -10.46 -16.50 7.46
C PHE A 432 -9.17 -15.85 6.93
N VAL A 433 -9.13 -14.51 6.93
CA VAL A 433 -7.98 -13.73 6.46
C VAL A 433 -7.16 -13.21 7.65
N GLY A 434 -7.83 -12.74 8.70
CA GLY A 434 -7.19 -12.19 9.89
C GLY A 434 -8.13 -11.35 10.74
N THR A 435 -7.63 -10.87 11.87
CA THR A 435 -8.34 -9.93 12.75
C THR A 435 -8.04 -8.50 12.30
N LEU A 436 -9.08 -7.74 11.97
CA LEU A 436 -9.01 -6.33 11.59
C LEU A 436 -8.68 -5.44 12.77
N ASP A 437 -9.37 -5.65 13.89
CA ASP A 437 -9.24 -4.84 15.11
C ASP A 437 -9.83 -5.61 16.29
N SER A 438 -9.42 -5.25 17.50
CA SER A 438 -9.95 -5.86 18.71
C SER A 438 -9.95 -4.86 19.87
N THR A 439 -10.86 -5.05 20.80
CA THR A 439 -10.89 -4.29 22.05
C THR A 439 -11.22 -5.20 23.22
N PRO A 440 -10.56 -5.01 24.37
CA PRO A 440 -11.03 -5.58 25.62
C PRO A 440 -12.48 -5.16 25.87
N ASN A 441 -13.26 -6.08 26.43
CA ASN A 441 -14.56 -5.81 27.02
C ASN A 441 -14.39 -5.96 28.53
N GLU A 442 -14.16 -4.84 29.20
CA GLU A 442 -14.03 -4.84 30.65
C GLU A 442 -15.35 -5.34 31.27
N PRO A 443 -15.31 -6.37 32.12
CA PRO A 443 -16.48 -6.70 32.93
C PRO A 443 -16.86 -5.49 33.79
N ARG A 444 -18.16 -5.27 33.96
CA ARG A 444 -18.66 -4.45 35.07
C ARG A 444 -18.28 -5.08 36.41
#